data_AF-A0A803VV56-F1
#
_entry.id   AF-A0A803VV56-F1
#
_cell.length_a   1.000
_cell.length_b   1.000
_cell.length_c   1.000
_cell.angle_alpha   90.00
_cell.angle_beta   90.00
_cell.angle_gamma   90.00
#
_symmetry.space_group_name_H-M   'P 1'
#
loop_
_entity.id
_entity.type
_entity.pdbx_description
1 polymer ?
#
loop_
_entity_poly.entity_id
_entity_poly.type
_entity_poly.pdbx_seq_one_letter_code
_entity_poly.pdbx_strand_id
1 'polypeptide(L)'
;MSELFPLTEEIWLDWLKDEIKMASEISEREKVYELFERAVKDYICPEIWLEYAQYSIGGIGQEGGIEKVRSIFERALTAVGLHVTKGTALWEAYREFENAILETAQVSLFSWASIPPKKKKAVVQLLESPVSSLSCLGCFFPTVCFRKTILWVWLIK
;
A
#
# COMPACT_ATOMS: atom_id res chain seq x y z
N MET A 1 3.67 -21.23 17.94
CA MET A 1 4.33 -20.73 19.17
C MET A 1 3.56 -19.60 19.86
N SER A 2 2.85 -18.71 19.15
CA SER A 2 2.02 -17.66 19.79
C SER A 2 0.68 -18.14 20.41
N GLU A 3 0.34 -19.42 20.30
CA GLU A 3 -0.92 -19.97 20.84
C GLU A 3 -0.91 -20.18 22.36
N LEU A 4 0.26 -20.11 23.00
CA LEU A 4 0.41 -20.46 24.42
C LEU A 4 0.63 -19.26 25.34
N PHE A 5 1.24 -18.18 24.82
CA PHE A 5 1.47 -16.95 25.57
C PHE A 5 1.41 -15.74 24.63
N PRO A 6 0.79 -14.62 25.05
CA PRO A 6 0.82 -13.40 24.26
C PRO A 6 2.26 -12.89 24.22
N LEU A 7 2.83 -12.82 23.02
CA LEU A 7 4.21 -12.38 22.80
C LEU A 7 4.33 -10.87 23.06
N THR A 8 5.51 -10.43 23.49
CA THR A 8 5.79 -9.00 23.62
C THR A 8 5.83 -8.34 22.24
N GLU A 9 5.53 -7.04 22.20
CA GLU A 9 5.55 -6.22 20.98
C GLU A 9 6.86 -6.36 20.19
N GLU A 10 8.00 -6.37 20.89
CA GLU A 10 9.33 -6.44 20.29
C GLU A 10 9.52 -7.73 19.48
N ILE A 11 9.09 -8.88 20.03
CA ILE A 11 9.22 -10.18 19.37
C ILE A 11 8.32 -10.26 18.14
N TRP A 12 7.11 -9.70 18.23
CA TRP A 12 6.22 -9.61 17.08
C TRP A 12 6.84 -8.79 15.96
N LEU A 13 7.42 -7.63 16.27
CA LEU A 13 8.06 -6.76 15.27
C LEU A 13 9.28 -7.42 14.64
N ASP A 14 10.13 -8.10 15.41
CA ASP A 14 11.30 -8.78 14.88
C ASP A 14 10.90 -9.92 13.93
N TRP A 15 9.93 -10.75 14.32
CA TRP A 15 9.43 -11.82 13.45
C TRP A 15 8.79 -11.27 12.18
N LEU A 16 7.94 -10.25 12.30
CA LEU A 16 7.32 -9.60 11.14
C LEU A 16 8.38 -9.06 10.17
N LYS A 17 9.42 -8.38 10.68
CA LYS A 17 10.50 -7.85 9.84
C LYS A 17 11.24 -8.94 9.09
N ASP A 18 11.48 -10.09 9.71
CA ASP A 18 12.16 -11.20 9.06
C ASP A 18 11.27 -11.85 7.98
N GLU A 19 9.98 -12.03 8.25
CA GLU A 19 9.07 -12.56 7.24
C GLU A 19 8.85 -11.59 6.08
N ILE A 20 8.85 -10.27 6.33
CA ILE A 20 8.79 -9.26 5.27
C ILE A 20 10.03 -9.33 4.37
N LYS A 21 11.22 -9.59 4.93
CA LYS A 21 12.46 -9.74 4.14
C LYS A 21 12.44 -11.03 3.31
N MET A 22 11.83 -12.10 3.84
CA MET A 22 11.75 -13.39 3.17
C MET A 22 10.64 -13.43 2.10
N ALA A 23 9.56 -12.68 2.30
CA ALA A 23 8.42 -12.64 1.40
C ALA A 23 8.78 -11.99 0.05
N SER A 24 9.07 -12.82 -0.94
CA SER A 24 9.39 -12.41 -2.31
C SER A 24 8.24 -12.71 -3.27
N GLU A 25 7.42 -13.72 -2.96
CA GLU A 25 6.27 -14.11 -3.76
C GLU A 25 4.94 -13.53 -3.25
N ILE A 26 3.95 -13.47 -4.15
CA ILE A 26 2.59 -13.02 -3.87
C ILE A 26 1.90 -13.92 -2.83
N SER A 27 2.12 -15.24 -2.91
CA SER A 27 1.58 -16.22 -1.95
C SER A 27 2.14 -16.04 -0.53
N GLU A 28 3.42 -15.67 -0.42
CA GLU A 28 4.05 -15.40 0.87
C GLU A 28 3.52 -14.11 1.50
N ARG A 29 3.19 -13.11 0.68
CA ARG A 29 2.60 -11.85 1.14
C ARG A 29 1.25 -12.03 1.85
N GLU A 30 0.43 -12.98 1.40
CA GLU A 30 -0.81 -13.31 2.10
C GLU A 30 -0.57 -13.89 3.50
N LYS A 31 0.44 -14.76 3.65
CA LYS A 31 0.84 -15.29 4.96
C LYS A 31 1.34 -14.19 5.90
N VAL A 32 2.06 -13.21 5.37
CA VAL A 32 2.50 -12.04 6.15
C VAL A 32 1.30 -11.23 6.63
N TYR A 33 0.26 -11.04 5.80
CA TYR A 33 -0.98 -10.40 6.24
C TYR A 33 -1.68 -11.17 7.36
N GLU A 34 -1.78 -12.50 7.25
CA GLU A 34 -2.33 -13.33 8.34
C GLU A 34 -1.51 -13.20 9.63
N LEU A 35 -0.19 -13.06 9.52
CA LEU A 35 0.70 -12.84 10.65
C LEU A 35 0.44 -11.49 11.32
N PHE A 36 0.28 -10.42 10.54
CA PHE A 36 -0.13 -9.11 11.05
C PHE A 36 -1.50 -9.17 11.76
N GLU A 37 -2.49 -9.85 11.16
CA GLU A 37 -3.83 -10.01 11.75
C GLU A 37 -3.80 -10.77 13.09
N ARG A 38 -2.79 -11.62 13.32
CA ARG A 38 -2.56 -12.25 14.62
C ARG A 38 -1.91 -11.27 15.60
N ALA A 39 -0.87 -10.57 15.16
CA ALA A 39 -0.13 -9.64 16.00
C ALA A 39 -1.01 -8.50 16.56
N VAL A 40 -1.90 -7.93 15.74
CA VAL A 40 -2.81 -6.85 16.16
C VAL A 40 -3.92 -7.30 17.13
N LYS A 41 -4.16 -8.61 17.27
CA LYS A 41 -5.15 -9.16 18.21
C LYS A 41 -4.59 -9.33 19.62
N ASP A 42 -3.28 -9.60 19.75
CA ASP A 42 -2.64 -9.84 21.04
C ASP A 42 -2.55 -8.55 21.87
N TYR A 43 -2.08 -7.45 21.26
CA TYR A 43 -1.94 -6.15 21.92
C TYR A 43 -2.23 -4.98 20.97
N ILE A 44 -2.77 -3.90 21.52
CA ILE A 44 -2.92 -2.62 20.81
C ILE A 44 -1.55 -1.93 20.77
N CYS A 45 -0.82 -2.16 19.67
CA CYS A 45 0.49 -1.58 19.42
C CYS A 45 0.44 -0.68 18.17
N PRO A 46 0.72 0.63 18.30
CA PRO A 46 0.76 1.54 17.16
C PRO A 46 1.84 1.22 16.13
N GLU A 47 2.99 0.69 16.55
CA GLU A 47 4.12 0.37 15.64
C GLU A 47 3.77 -0.78 14.70
N ILE A 48 3.13 -1.84 15.20
CA ILE A 48 2.68 -2.98 14.38
C ILE A 48 1.68 -2.50 13.32
N TRP A 49 0.75 -1.61 13.68
CA TRP A 49 -0.21 -1.04 12.73
C TRP A 49 0.45 -0.18 11.66
N LEU A 50 1.47 0.60 12.03
CA LEU A 50 2.23 1.43 11.11
C LEU A 50 3.02 0.58 10.12
N GLU A 51 3.73 -0.45 10.60
CA GLU A 51 4.42 -1.43 9.76
C GLU A 51 3.46 -2.20 8.85
N TYR A 52 2.29 -2.60 9.37
CA TYR A 52 1.25 -3.27 8.58
C TYR A 52 0.76 -2.39 7.43
N ALA A 53 0.45 -1.13 7.72
CA ALA A 53 0.02 -0.17 6.72
C ALA A 53 1.10 0.05 5.65
N GLN A 54 2.36 0.23 6.04
CA GLN A 54 3.47 0.39 5.10
C GLN A 54 3.70 -0.85 4.24
N TYR A 55 3.64 -2.03 4.83
CA TYR A 55 3.78 -3.28 4.10
C TYR A 55 2.67 -3.44 3.05
N SER A 56 1.44 -2.99 3.37
CA SER A 56 0.31 -3.03 2.44
C SER A 56 0.51 -2.12 1.21
N ILE A 57 1.16 -0.95 1.37
CA ILE A 57 1.48 -0.03 0.26
C ILE A 57 2.36 -0.74 -0.79
N GLY A 58 3.28 -1.61 -0.37
CA GLY A 58 4.10 -2.39 -1.29
C GLY A 58 3.30 -3.38 -2.17
N GLY A 59 2.02 -3.62 -1.86
CA GLY A 59 1.11 -4.50 -2.58
C GLY A 59 0.11 -3.78 -3.51
N ILE A 60 0.19 -2.46 -3.69
CA ILE A 60 -0.75 -1.67 -4.51
C ILE A 60 -0.87 -2.16 -5.96
N GLY A 61 0.18 -2.79 -6.51
CA GLY A 61 0.19 -3.30 -7.88
C GLY A 61 -0.72 -4.52 -8.13
N GLN A 62 -1.33 -5.08 -7.08
CA GLN A 62 -2.27 -6.19 -7.17
C GLN A 62 -3.70 -5.69 -7.42
N GLU A 63 -4.58 -6.57 -7.90
CA GLU A 63 -6.00 -6.25 -8.05
C GLU A 63 -6.63 -5.83 -6.72
N GLY A 64 -7.29 -4.67 -6.69
CA GLY A 64 -7.89 -4.12 -5.46
C GLY A 64 -6.87 -3.73 -4.38
N GLY A 65 -5.58 -3.58 -4.72
CA GLY A 65 -4.53 -3.25 -3.76
C GLY A 65 -4.76 -1.91 -3.06
N ILE A 66 -5.29 -0.91 -3.76
CA ILE A 66 -5.57 0.42 -3.22
C ILE A 66 -6.68 0.36 -2.15
N GLU A 67 -7.78 -0.33 -2.44
CA GLU A 67 -8.89 -0.50 -1.50
C GLU A 67 -8.42 -1.25 -0.24
N LYS A 68 -7.55 -2.26 -0.41
CA LYS A 68 -6.97 -3.01 0.70
C LYS A 68 -6.12 -2.12 1.61
N VAL A 69 -5.25 -1.30 1.02
CA VAL A 69 -4.42 -0.34 1.77
C VAL A 69 -5.29 0.63 2.57
N ARG A 70 -6.31 1.24 1.94
CA ARG A 70 -7.27 2.11 2.63
C ARG A 70 -7.96 1.39 3.78
N SER A 71 -8.44 0.18 3.55
CA SER A 71 -9.09 -0.61 4.61
C SER A 71 -8.18 -0.86 5.81
N ILE A 72 -6.89 -1.11 5.59
CA ILE A 72 -5.91 -1.32 6.67
C ILE A 72 -5.66 0.00 7.43
N PHE A 73 -5.49 1.11 6.72
CA PHE A 73 -5.32 2.43 7.35
C PHE A 73 -6.53 2.85 8.19
N GLU A 74 -7.75 2.69 7.69
CA GLU A 74 -8.98 3.02 8.44
C GLU A 74 -9.12 2.18 9.72
N ARG A 75 -8.75 0.89 9.65
CA ARG A 75 -8.70 0.01 10.83
C ARG A 75 -7.62 0.45 11.81
N ALA A 76 -6.44 0.80 11.32
CA ALA A 76 -5.34 1.29 12.13
C ALA A 76 -5.74 2.59 12.85
N LEU A 77 -6.37 3.53 12.15
CA LEU A 77 -6.84 4.79 12.73
C LEU A 77 -7.93 4.57 13.79
N THR A 78 -8.82 3.60 13.56
CA THR A 78 -9.84 3.22 14.55
C THR A 78 -9.22 2.65 15.82
N ALA A 79 -8.13 1.86 15.69
CA ALA A 79 -7.48 1.22 16.83
C ALA A 79 -6.49 2.13 17.59
N VAL A 80 -5.64 2.86 16.86
CA VAL A 80 -4.49 3.60 17.42
C VAL A 80 -4.42 5.06 16.97
N GLY A 81 -5.40 5.57 16.23
CA GLY A 81 -5.39 6.95 15.71
C GLY A 81 -5.48 8.03 16.80
N LEU A 82 -5.97 7.69 18.00
CA LEU A 82 -6.03 8.58 19.17
C LEU A 82 -4.79 8.47 20.09
N HIS A 83 -3.77 7.70 19.70
CA HIS A 83 -2.56 7.55 20.50
C HIS A 83 -1.75 8.85 20.51
N VAL A 84 -1.60 9.48 21.69
CA VAL A 84 -1.07 10.85 21.83
C VAL A 84 0.32 11.06 21.21
N THR A 85 1.22 10.07 21.33
CA THR A 85 2.61 10.21 20.88
C THR A 85 2.90 9.58 19.52
N LYS A 86 2.10 8.58 19.12
CA LYS A 86 2.39 7.74 17.94
C LYS A 86 1.29 7.79 16.87
N GLY A 87 0.10 8.28 17.21
CA GLY A 87 -1.01 8.41 16.27
C GLY A 87 -0.70 9.39 15.13
N THR A 88 0.07 10.45 15.42
CA THR A 88 0.50 11.43 14.40
C THR A 88 1.23 10.77 13.23
N ALA A 89 2.13 9.82 13.49
CA ALA A 89 2.89 9.14 12.45
C ALA A 89 1.97 8.35 11.50
N LEU A 90 0.92 7.72 12.05
CA LEU A 90 -0.05 6.98 11.26
C LEU A 90 -0.92 7.91 10.39
N TRP A 91 -1.37 9.04 10.94
CA TRP A 91 -2.10 10.06 10.18
C TRP A 91 -1.25 10.67 9.07
N GLU A 92 0.02 10.97 9.36
CA GLU A 92 0.98 11.47 8.36
C GLU A 92 1.16 10.46 7.23
N ALA A 93 1.42 9.19 7.55
CA ALA A 93 1.57 8.14 6.56
C ALA A 93 0.31 7.96 5.69
N TYR A 94 -0.89 8.02 6.26
CA TYR A 94 -2.13 7.90 5.50
C TYR A 94 -2.34 9.08 4.54
N ARG A 95 -2.08 10.30 5.00
CA ARG A 95 -2.15 11.50 4.14
C ARG A 95 -1.14 11.45 3.01
N GLU A 96 0.09 11.02 3.29
CA GLU A 96 1.14 10.87 2.28
C GLU A 96 0.73 9.86 1.20
N PHE A 97 0.16 8.73 1.63
CA PHE A 97 -0.40 7.73 0.71
C PHE A 97 -1.48 8.32 -0.19
N GLU A 98 -2.52 8.98 0.35
CA GLU A 98 -3.60 9.55 -0.47
C GLU A 98 -3.11 10.69 -1.38
N ASN A 99 -2.20 11.54 -0.91
CA ASN A 99 -1.60 12.59 -1.73
C ASN A 99 -0.83 11.98 -2.92
N ALA A 100 -0.05 10.92 -2.70
CA ALA A 100 0.65 10.22 -3.77
C ALA A 100 -0.34 9.63 -4.79
N ILE A 101 -1.47 9.06 -4.35
CA ILE A 101 -2.52 8.57 -5.27
C ILE A 101 -3.13 9.72 -6.06
N LEU A 102 -3.45 10.86 -5.43
CA LEU A 102 -3.99 12.03 -6.11
C LEU A 102 -3.03 12.59 -7.17
N GLU A 103 -1.73 12.67 -6.87
CA GLU A 103 -0.71 13.09 -7.82
C GLU A 103 -0.68 12.17 -9.05
N THR A 104 -0.73 10.85 -8.85
CA THR A 104 -0.79 9.90 -9.99
C THR A 104 -2.03 10.09 -10.85
N ALA A 105 -3.18 10.37 -10.23
CA ALA A 105 -4.42 10.65 -10.95
C ALA A 105 -4.35 11.97 -11.73
N GLN A 106 -3.79 13.04 -11.15
CA GLN A 106 -3.63 14.33 -11.82
C GLN A 106 -2.67 14.27 -13.00
N VAL A 107 -1.57 13.51 -12.90
CA VAL A 107 -0.65 13.31 -14.04
C VAL A 107 -1.37 12.64 -15.21
N SER A 108 -2.22 11.65 -14.94
CA SER A 108 -3.06 11.05 -15.98
C SER A 108 -3.98 12.08 -16.64
N LEU A 109 -4.52 13.01 -15.84
CA LEU A 109 -5.40 14.08 -16.32
C LEU A 109 -4.66 15.14 -17.15
N PHE A 110 -3.50 15.59 -16.70
CA PHE A 110 -2.73 16.59 -17.43
C PHE A 110 -2.19 16.04 -18.76
N SER A 111 -1.88 14.74 -18.80
CA SER A 111 -1.48 14.06 -20.04
C SER A 111 -2.58 14.12 -21.10
N TRP A 112 -3.87 13.94 -20.75
CA TRP A 112 -4.98 14.04 -21.70
C TRP A 112 -5.23 15.49 -22.14
N ALA A 113 -5.07 16.45 -21.21
CA ALA A 113 -5.32 17.87 -21.48
C ALA A 113 -4.33 18.41 -22.53
N SER A 114 -3.10 17.88 -22.52
CA SER A 114 -2.01 18.24 -23.42
C SER A 114 -2.14 17.61 -24.83
N ILE A 115 -3.09 16.69 -25.05
CA ILE A 115 -3.28 16.05 -26.36
C ILE A 115 -3.93 17.05 -27.33
N PRO A 116 -3.37 17.28 -28.53
CA PRO A 116 -4.02 18.12 -29.54
C PRO A 116 -5.38 17.55 -29.95
N PRO A 117 -6.39 18.39 -30.24
CA PRO A 117 -7.79 17.97 -30.44
C PRO A 117 -7.97 16.92 -31.55
N LYS A 118 -7.07 16.88 -32.54
CA LYS A 118 -7.10 15.91 -33.64
C LYS A 118 -6.80 14.46 -33.22
N LYS A 119 -6.10 14.24 -32.10
CA LYS A 119 -5.72 12.90 -31.60
C LYS A 119 -6.61 12.36 -30.48
N LYS A 120 -7.50 13.19 -29.91
CA LYS A 120 -8.38 12.80 -28.80
C LYS A 120 -9.39 11.71 -29.17
N LYS A 121 -9.92 11.73 -30.41
CA LYS A 121 -10.90 10.74 -30.90
C LYS A 121 -10.34 9.31 -30.94
N ALA A 122 -9.07 9.13 -31.31
CA ALA A 122 -8.44 7.81 -31.39
C ALA A 122 -8.17 7.21 -30.00
N VAL A 123 -7.89 8.04 -28.99
CA VAL A 123 -7.60 7.59 -27.62
C VAL A 123 -8.89 7.18 -26.88
N VAL A 124 -9.96 7.97 -27.03
CA VAL A 124 -11.27 7.63 -26.43
C VAL A 124 -11.82 6.33 -27.02
N GLN A 125 -11.66 6.10 -28.32
CA GLN A 125 -12.13 4.89 -28.99
C GLN A 125 -11.33 3.63 -28.64
N LEU A 126 -10.12 3.76 -28.08
CA LEU A 126 -9.34 2.64 -27.54
C LEU A 126 -9.73 2.31 -26.08
N LEU A 127 -10.13 3.32 -25.30
CA LEU A 127 -10.63 3.17 -23.92
C LEU A 127 -12.04 2.55 -23.85
N GLU A 128 -12.84 2.67 -24.91
CA GLU A 128 -14.16 2.04 -25.04
C GLU A 128 -14.10 0.59 -25.56
N SER A 129 -12.91 0.04 -25.81
CA SER A 129 -12.78 -1.34 -26.25
C SER A 129 -13.13 -2.32 -25.10
N PRO A 130 -13.91 -3.39 -25.35
CA PRO A 130 -14.27 -4.35 -24.31
C PRO A 130 -13.02 -5.00 -23.71
N VAL A 131 -12.98 -5.07 -22.37
CA VAL A 131 -11.87 -5.59 -21.53
C VAL A 131 -11.53 -7.07 -21.78
N SER A 132 -12.17 -7.72 -22.76
CA SER A 132 -11.98 -9.14 -23.09
C SER A 132 -10.77 -9.47 -23.97
N SER A 133 -9.95 -8.50 -24.39
CA SER A 133 -8.75 -8.77 -25.24
C SER A 133 -7.41 -8.27 -24.66
N LEU A 134 -7.37 -7.82 -23.41
CA LEU A 134 -6.16 -7.27 -22.78
C LEU A 134 -5.35 -8.31 -21.97
N SER A 135 -5.32 -9.56 -22.43
CA SER A 135 -4.35 -10.55 -21.94
C SER A 135 -2.95 -10.39 -22.56
N CYS A 136 -2.72 -9.42 -23.45
CA CYS A 136 -1.48 -9.30 -24.22
C CYS A 136 -0.73 -7.97 -24.12
N LEU A 137 -1.12 -7.02 -23.27
CA LEU A 137 -0.30 -5.83 -22.98
C LEU A 137 0.34 -5.97 -21.59
N GLY A 138 1.15 -7.02 -21.48
CA GLY A 138 2.23 -7.04 -20.52
C GLY A 138 3.19 -5.88 -20.79
N CYS A 139 3.68 -5.28 -19.70
CA CYS A 139 4.83 -4.39 -19.69
C CYS A 139 4.58 -2.97 -20.24
N PHE A 140 3.83 -2.11 -19.53
CA PHE A 140 4.13 -0.66 -19.52
C PHE A 140 3.45 0.07 -18.35
N PHE A 141 3.68 -0.36 -17.10
CA PHE A 141 3.38 0.47 -15.93
C PHE A 141 4.63 0.60 -15.05
N PRO A 142 5.01 1.82 -14.64
CA PRO A 142 6.29 2.11 -14.01
C PRO A 142 6.27 1.70 -12.53
N THR A 143 6.39 0.40 -12.26
CA THR A 143 6.59 -0.16 -10.91
C THR A 143 7.89 0.30 -10.24
N VAL A 144 8.79 0.97 -10.99
CA VAL A 144 10.09 1.45 -10.50
C VAL A 144 10.04 2.86 -9.90
N CYS A 145 9.05 3.71 -10.27
CA CYS A 145 9.00 5.09 -9.75
C CYS A 145 8.40 5.20 -8.35
N PHE A 146 7.41 4.36 -8.01
CA PHE A 146 6.73 4.47 -6.72
C PHE A 146 7.62 4.05 -5.54
N ARG A 147 8.53 3.09 -5.77
CA ARG A 147 9.45 2.60 -4.74
C ARG A 147 10.54 3.64 -4.40
N LYS A 148 10.93 4.53 -5.32
CA LYS A 148 11.96 5.54 -5.05
C LYS A 148 11.41 6.78 -4.36
N THR A 149 10.21 7.26 -4.68
CA THR A 149 9.67 8.48 -4.04
C THR A 149 9.27 8.22 -2.59
N ILE A 150 8.67 7.05 -2.28
CA ILE A 150 8.30 6.70 -0.91
C ILE A 150 9.54 6.36 -0.06
N LEU A 151 10.53 5.61 -0.59
CA LEU A 151 11.78 5.41 0.14
C LEU A 151 12.56 6.72 0.34
N TRP A 152 12.53 7.67 -0.60
CA TRP A 152 13.27 8.94 -0.42
C TRP A 152 12.69 9.82 0.69
N VAL A 153 11.37 9.83 0.87
CA VAL A 153 10.72 10.55 1.97
C VAL A 153 10.94 9.83 3.31
N TRP A 154 10.98 8.49 3.31
CA TRP A 154 11.18 7.69 4.52
C TRP A 154 12.65 7.52 4.97
N LEU A 155 13.65 7.69 4.09
CA LEU A 155 15.07 7.56 4.45
C LEU A 155 15.71 8.87 4.96
N ILE A 156 14.96 9.97 5.03
CA ILE A 156 15.43 11.31 5.44
C ILE A 156 15.01 11.66 6.88
N LYS A 157 14.41 10.74 7.64
CA LYS A 157 14.08 10.95 9.06
C LYS A 157 14.67 9.88 9.95
#